data_AF-A0A1I2JJX9-F1
#
_entry.id   AF-A0A1I2JJX9-F1
#
_cell.length_a   1.000
_cell.length_b   1.000
_cell.length_c   1.000
_cell.angle_alpha   90.00
_cell.angle_beta   90.00
_cell.angle_gamma   90.00
#
_symmetry.space_group_name_H-M   'P 1'
#
loop_
_entity.id
_entity.type
_entity.pdbx_description
1 polymer ?
#
loop_
_entity_poly.entity_id
_entity_poly.type
_entity_poly.pdbx_seq_one_letter_code
_entity_poly.pdbx_strand_id
1 'polypeptide(L)'
;MDFRLESDSIGEKKVPKEAYYGVQSLRGSENFNITGLRLHKDFIISLAEIKKATAITNLEAGVLDKKVADAIVEACDDIIAGKLHENFIVDPIQGGAGTSMNMNANEVIANRAIEILGGEKGDYSIVHPNDHVNNGQSTNDVIPTAGKMTALKLIPTTLKELRRLYDALIEKSKEFNDVIKMGRTQMQDAVPVRLGQEFTAYSTVVKRDIERIERVEEELVVVNMGGTAIGTGVNADRKYFQNIVPNLSKVCGLKLSQAEDLVGATQNLDGFVAVSGALKTCAVNLSKISNDLRLMSSGPRTGFGEINLPSKQNGSSIMPGKVNPVIPEVMSQVAFNIIGNDMTITMAAEAGQLELNAFEPVIFYNLFQSIETLGRGVNTFVDNCIVGITANKERCKELVENSVGIVTSLCPHVGYKKAASIAKTAIKTGASVRKLILDEGILNEKELNEILDPVAMTEPGIL
;
A
#
# COMPACT_ATOMS: atom_id res chain seq x y z
N MET A 1 -18.28 -29.05 26.41
CA MET A 1 -16.89 -28.64 26.07
C MET A 1 -16.04 -28.97 27.26
N ASP A 2 -14.95 -29.69 27.05
CA ASP A 2 -13.96 -29.93 28.10
C ASP A 2 -13.03 -28.72 28.20
N PHE A 3 -12.58 -28.43 29.42
CA PHE A 3 -11.73 -27.28 29.72
C PHE A 3 -10.54 -27.72 30.56
N ARG A 4 -9.43 -27.00 30.40
CA ARG A 4 -8.30 -27.00 31.35
C ARG A 4 -8.30 -25.69 32.14
N LEU A 5 -7.78 -25.73 33.36
CA LEU A 5 -7.64 -24.54 34.19
C LEU A 5 -6.23 -23.99 33.99
N GLU A 6 -6.14 -22.71 33.65
CA GLU A 6 -4.87 -21.98 33.58
C GLU A 6 -4.95 -20.73 34.47
N SER A 7 -3.78 -20.22 34.88
CA SER A 7 -3.67 -19.04 35.72
C SER A 7 -2.61 -18.09 35.21
N ASP A 8 -2.89 -16.79 35.31
CA ASP A 8 -1.92 -15.71 35.19
C ASP A 8 -1.91 -14.88 36.48
N SER A 9 -1.23 -13.73 36.48
CA SER A 9 -1.19 -12.83 37.64
C SER A 9 -2.54 -12.23 38.03
N ILE A 10 -3.56 -12.31 37.16
CA ILE A 10 -4.92 -11.82 37.43
C ILE A 10 -5.78 -12.91 38.07
N GLY A 11 -5.46 -14.18 37.83
CA GLY A 11 -6.09 -15.33 38.47
C GLY A 11 -6.41 -16.44 37.48
N GLU A 12 -7.20 -17.42 37.95
CA GLU A 12 -7.55 -18.61 37.19
C GLU A 12 -8.66 -18.37 36.16
N LYS A 13 -8.62 -19.12 35.05
CA LYS A 13 -9.67 -19.14 34.03
C LYS A 13 -9.72 -20.50 33.32
N LYS A 14 -10.92 -20.87 32.88
CA LYS A 14 -11.14 -22.07 32.06
C LYS A 14 -10.80 -21.79 30.60
N VAL A 15 -9.89 -22.58 30.04
CA VAL A 15 -9.49 -22.54 28.62
C VAL A 15 -9.97 -23.82 27.94
N PRO A 16 -10.53 -23.79 26.71
CA PRO A 16 -10.95 -25.02 26.02
C PRO A 16 -9.80 -26.02 25.91
N LYS A 17 -10.05 -27.30 26.23
CA LYS A 17 -9.00 -28.32 26.34
C LYS A 17 -8.13 -28.44 25.09
N GLU A 18 -8.76 -28.36 23.91
CA GLU A 18 -8.10 -28.51 22.60
C GLU A 18 -7.36 -27.25 22.10
N ALA A 19 -7.60 -26.08 22.71
CA ALA A 19 -7.01 -24.82 22.24
C ALA A 19 -5.50 -24.76 22.53
N TYR A 20 -4.71 -24.27 21.58
CA TYR A 20 -3.28 -24.01 21.82
C TYR A 20 -3.04 -22.66 22.51
N TYR A 21 -3.94 -21.70 22.37
CA TYR A 21 -3.86 -20.44 23.13
C TYR A 21 -4.11 -20.68 24.62
N GLY A 22 -3.61 -19.79 25.47
CA GLY A 22 -3.73 -19.88 26.93
C GLY A 22 -4.62 -18.80 27.53
N VAL A 23 -4.50 -18.62 28.85
CA VAL A 23 -5.34 -17.70 29.62
C VAL A 23 -5.19 -16.23 29.20
N GLN A 24 -3.98 -15.76 28.86
CA GLN A 24 -3.77 -14.35 28.52
C GLN A 24 -4.39 -14.02 27.16
N SER A 25 -4.24 -14.91 26.18
CA SER A 25 -4.93 -14.79 24.88
C SER A 25 -6.43 -14.75 25.04
N LEU A 26 -6.98 -15.63 25.87
CA LEU A 26 -8.42 -15.71 26.11
C LEU A 26 -8.94 -14.43 26.76
N ARG A 27 -8.23 -13.89 27.76
CA ARG A 27 -8.56 -12.57 28.34
C ARG A 27 -8.50 -11.47 27.30
N GLY A 28 -7.45 -11.43 26.47
CA GLY A 28 -7.32 -10.44 25.40
C GLY A 28 -8.49 -10.50 24.42
N SER A 29 -8.85 -11.70 23.96
CA SER A 29 -9.97 -11.93 23.03
C SER A 29 -11.34 -11.55 23.63
N GLU A 30 -11.56 -11.83 24.92
CA GLU A 30 -12.81 -11.45 25.60
C GLU A 30 -12.88 -9.94 25.91
N ASN A 31 -11.77 -9.30 26.24
CA ASN A 31 -11.71 -7.88 26.54
C ASN A 31 -11.84 -7.01 25.28
N PHE A 32 -11.33 -7.50 24.15
CA PHE A 32 -11.23 -6.73 22.91
C PHE A 32 -11.95 -7.46 21.77
N ASN A 33 -13.17 -7.02 21.48
CA ASN A 33 -13.95 -7.46 20.32
C ASN A 33 -14.40 -6.22 19.54
N ILE A 34 -13.47 -5.67 18.74
CA ILE A 34 -13.60 -4.34 18.14
C ILE A 34 -13.92 -4.44 16.65
N THR A 35 -13.09 -5.17 15.91
CA THR A 35 -13.22 -5.34 14.45
C THR A 35 -13.95 -6.63 14.07
N GLY A 36 -13.93 -7.64 14.95
CA GLY A 36 -14.41 -8.99 14.65
C GLY A 36 -13.52 -9.76 13.68
N LEU A 37 -12.32 -9.24 13.39
CA LEU A 37 -11.34 -9.86 12.51
C LEU A 37 -10.27 -10.61 13.32
N ARG A 38 -9.54 -11.50 12.64
CA ARG A 38 -8.32 -12.14 13.16
C ARG A 38 -7.08 -11.35 12.77
N LEU A 39 -5.97 -11.64 13.44
CA LEU A 39 -4.65 -11.12 13.05
C LEU A 39 -4.32 -11.49 11.60
N HIS A 40 -3.57 -10.60 10.94
CA HIS A 40 -3.10 -10.84 9.58
C HIS A 40 -2.18 -12.07 9.54
N LYS A 41 -2.37 -12.97 8.55
CA LYS A 41 -1.60 -14.23 8.45
C LYS A 41 -0.08 -14.01 8.42
N ASP A 42 0.38 -13.01 7.68
CA ASP A 42 1.83 -12.72 7.56
C ASP A 42 2.40 -12.09 8.84
N PHE A 43 1.54 -11.50 9.69
CA PHE A 43 1.91 -11.03 11.01
C PHE A 43 2.06 -12.19 11.99
N ILE A 44 1.15 -13.18 11.94
CA ILE A 44 1.29 -14.45 12.68
C ILE A 44 2.61 -15.16 12.31
N ILE A 45 2.90 -15.26 11.01
CA ILE A 45 4.15 -15.85 10.50
C ILE A 45 5.36 -15.07 11.01
N SER A 46 5.33 -13.74 10.95
CA SER A 46 6.44 -12.90 11.43
C SER A 46 6.68 -13.03 12.94
N LEU A 47 5.62 -13.18 13.74
CA LEU A 47 5.75 -13.49 15.17
C LEU A 47 6.43 -14.85 15.38
N ALA A 48 6.01 -15.88 14.66
CA ALA A 48 6.61 -17.21 14.77
C ALA A 48 8.09 -17.24 14.32
N GLU A 49 8.46 -16.50 13.28
CA GLU A 49 9.86 -16.34 12.86
C GLU A 49 10.71 -15.67 13.92
N ILE A 50 10.19 -14.63 14.59
CA ILE A 50 10.88 -13.98 15.71
C ILE A 50 11.09 -14.99 16.84
N LYS A 51 10.05 -15.73 17.25
CA LYS A 51 10.17 -16.74 18.32
C LYS A 51 11.13 -17.86 17.96
N LYS A 52 11.14 -18.32 16.70
CA LYS A 52 12.11 -19.29 16.19
C LYS A 52 13.54 -18.76 16.28
N ALA A 53 13.78 -17.53 15.81
CA ALA A 53 15.09 -16.91 15.87
C ALA A 53 15.57 -16.72 17.31
N THR A 54 14.65 -16.34 18.22
CA THR A 54 14.98 -16.22 19.64
C THR A 54 15.33 -17.58 20.25
N ALA A 55 14.58 -18.65 20.00
CA ALA A 55 14.89 -19.98 20.53
C ALA A 55 16.28 -20.47 20.07
N ILE A 56 16.61 -20.29 18.79
CA ILE A 56 17.93 -20.61 18.23
C ILE A 56 19.02 -19.79 18.94
N THR A 57 18.81 -18.48 19.07
CA THR A 57 19.82 -17.57 19.64
C THR A 57 20.01 -17.82 21.14
N ASN A 58 18.95 -18.15 21.86
CA ASN A 58 19.02 -18.50 23.29
C ASN A 58 19.71 -19.84 23.54
N LEU A 59 19.54 -20.82 22.63
CA LEU A 59 20.32 -22.05 22.65
C LEU A 59 21.83 -21.75 22.45
N GLU A 60 22.18 -20.93 21.46
CA GLU A 60 23.56 -20.51 21.19
C GLU A 60 24.18 -19.71 22.35
N ALA A 61 23.37 -18.90 23.04
CA ALA A 61 23.77 -18.19 24.25
C ALA A 61 23.98 -19.11 25.46
N GLY A 62 23.38 -20.30 25.45
CA GLY A 62 23.40 -21.25 26.56
C GLY A 62 22.35 -20.97 27.65
N VAL A 63 21.33 -20.17 27.34
CA VAL A 63 20.26 -19.80 28.29
C VAL A 63 19.02 -20.68 28.16
N LEU A 64 18.92 -21.47 27.08
CA LEU A 64 17.80 -22.39 26.83
C LEU A 64 18.31 -23.82 26.59
N ASP A 65 17.66 -24.81 27.21
CA ASP A 65 17.97 -26.23 27.01
C ASP A 65 17.71 -26.65 25.55
N LYS A 66 18.56 -27.56 25.04
CA LYS A 66 18.48 -28.01 23.65
C LYS A 66 17.14 -28.66 23.31
N LYS A 67 16.57 -29.50 24.18
CA LYS A 67 15.29 -30.18 23.88
C LYS A 67 14.14 -29.19 23.80
N VAL A 68 14.13 -28.20 24.70
CA VAL A 68 13.11 -27.14 24.71
C VAL A 68 13.27 -26.23 23.49
N ALA A 69 14.50 -25.83 23.15
CA ALA A 69 14.79 -25.02 21.97
C ALA A 69 14.36 -25.73 20.68
N ASP A 70 14.72 -27.00 20.51
CA ASP A 70 14.35 -27.80 19.33
C ASP A 70 12.82 -27.91 19.18
N ALA A 71 12.10 -28.14 20.29
CA ALA A 71 10.63 -28.22 20.29
C ALA A 71 9.95 -26.87 19.97
N ILE A 72 10.49 -25.75 20.48
CA ILE A 72 10.00 -24.41 20.13
C ILE A 72 10.23 -24.12 18.65
N VAL A 73 11.39 -24.47 18.11
CA VAL A 73 11.70 -24.30 16.68
C VAL A 73 10.72 -25.08 15.81
N GLU A 74 10.45 -26.35 16.13
CA GLU A 74 9.47 -27.17 15.41
C GLU A 74 8.05 -26.60 15.51
N ALA A 75 7.63 -26.13 16.70
CA ALA A 75 6.34 -25.46 16.88
C ALA A 75 6.22 -24.19 16.03
N CYS A 76 7.29 -23.39 15.93
CA CYS A 76 7.31 -22.21 15.07
C CYS A 76 7.24 -22.58 13.59
N ASP A 77 7.91 -23.66 13.17
CA ASP A 77 7.86 -24.16 11.80
C ASP A 77 6.45 -24.61 11.39
N ASP A 78 5.70 -25.23 12.30
CA ASP A 78 4.28 -25.53 12.06
C ASP A 78 3.47 -24.26 11.77
N ILE A 79 3.67 -23.18 12.53
CA ILE A 79 2.96 -21.91 12.36
C ILE A 79 3.39 -21.19 11.08
N ILE A 80 4.69 -21.18 10.76
CA ILE A 80 5.23 -20.62 9.51
C ILE A 80 4.66 -21.37 8.30
N ALA A 81 4.47 -22.69 8.41
CA ALA A 81 3.84 -23.51 7.39
C ALA A 81 2.30 -23.34 7.27
N GLY A 82 1.70 -22.44 8.07
CA GLY A 82 0.27 -22.13 8.01
C GLY A 82 -0.62 -22.97 8.92
N LYS A 83 -0.06 -23.81 9.79
CA LYS A 83 -0.84 -24.56 10.79
C LYS A 83 -1.13 -23.68 12.01
N LEU A 84 -2.17 -24.01 12.76
CA LEU A 84 -2.51 -23.39 14.05
C LEU A 84 -2.90 -21.90 13.99
N HIS A 85 -3.01 -21.28 12.81
CA HIS A 85 -3.40 -19.87 12.66
C HIS A 85 -4.76 -19.57 13.29
N GLU A 86 -5.65 -20.58 13.36
CA GLU A 86 -6.94 -20.49 14.03
C GLU A 86 -6.85 -20.30 15.55
N ASN A 87 -5.68 -20.52 16.16
CA ASN A 87 -5.43 -20.30 17.59
C ASN A 87 -4.95 -18.88 17.90
N PHE A 88 -4.77 -18.03 16.88
CA PHE A 88 -4.53 -16.60 17.06
C PHE A 88 -5.90 -15.90 17.10
N ILE A 89 -6.40 -15.69 18.31
CA ILE A 89 -7.81 -15.36 18.60
C ILE A 89 -8.03 -13.89 19.00
N VAL A 90 -6.96 -13.12 19.14
CA VAL A 90 -7.04 -11.71 19.56
C VAL A 90 -7.38 -10.79 18.38
N ASP A 91 -8.11 -9.71 18.67
CA ASP A 91 -8.50 -8.70 17.68
C ASP A 91 -7.28 -7.87 17.24
N PRO A 92 -7.16 -7.51 15.95
CA PRO A 92 -6.15 -6.58 15.45
C PRO A 92 -6.12 -5.23 16.18
N ILE A 93 -7.26 -4.75 16.69
CA ILE A 93 -7.33 -3.54 17.51
C ILE A 93 -7.54 -3.94 18.96
N GLN A 94 -6.50 -3.73 19.78
CA GLN A 94 -6.48 -4.12 21.20
C GLN A 94 -5.69 -3.12 22.05
N GLY A 95 -5.99 -3.08 23.34
CA GLY A 95 -5.17 -2.36 24.31
C GLY A 95 -3.87 -3.09 24.67
N GLY A 96 -2.95 -2.39 25.32
CA GLY A 96 -1.72 -2.98 25.87
C GLY A 96 -0.58 -3.17 24.87
N ALA A 97 -0.48 -2.29 23.85
CA ALA A 97 0.64 -2.25 22.90
C ALA A 97 0.91 -3.57 22.15
N GLY A 98 -0.13 -4.37 21.91
CA GLY A 98 0.03 -5.68 21.27
C GLY A 98 0.51 -6.81 22.19
N THR A 99 0.54 -6.61 23.51
CA THR A 99 0.91 -7.65 24.47
C THR A 99 0.05 -8.91 24.32
N SER A 100 -1.25 -8.77 24.05
CA SER A 100 -2.09 -9.95 23.82
C SER A 100 -1.72 -10.68 22.52
N MET A 101 -1.22 -9.99 21.49
CA MET A 101 -0.68 -10.63 20.27
C MET A 101 0.61 -11.41 20.58
N ASN A 102 1.54 -10.79 21.30
CA ASN A 102 2.81 -11.43 21.70
C ASN A 102 2.55 -12.66 22.58
N MET A 103 1.70 -12.52 23.59
CA MET A 103 1.34 -13.61 24.49
C MET A 103 0.54 -14.70 23.79
N ASN A 104 -0.29 -14.36 22.80
CA ASN A 104 -0.96 -15.36 21.98
C ASN A 104 0.03 -16.21 21.17
N ALA A 105 1.06 -15.59 20.59
CA ALA A 105 2.14 -16.37 19.98
C ALA A 105 2.87 -17.24 21.01
N ASN A 106 3.25 -16.66 22.17
CA ASN A 106 3.98 -17.38 23.21
C ASN A 106 3.21 -18.60 23.73
N GLU A 107 1.92 -18.45 24.03
CA GLU A 107 1.07 -19.53 24.56
C GLU A 107 0.84 -20.63 23.52
N VAL A 108 0.55 -20.26 22.26
CA VAL A 108 0.35 -21.24 21.17
C VAL A 108 1.62 -22.05 20.93
N ILE A 109 2.77 -21.38 20.86
CA ILE A 109 4.06 -22.02 20.64
C ILE A 109 4.45 -22.89 21.85
N ALA A 110 4.26 -22.40 23.07
CA ALA A 110 4.54 -23.17 24.28
C ALA A 110 3.72 -24.46 24.32
N ASN A 111 2.41 -24.37 24.13
CA ASN A 111 1.52 -25.55 24.14
C ASN A 111 1.83 -26.53 23.00
N ARG A 112 2.22 -26.02 21.83
CA ARG A 112 2.65 -26.89 20.73
C ARG A 112 3.98 -27.58 21.03
N ALA A 113 4.94 -26.87 21.62
CA ALA A 113 6.22 -27.45 22.03
C ALA A 113 6.05 -28.49 23.17
N ILE A 114 5.15 -28.26 24.12
CA ILE A 114 4.79 -29.23 25.17
C ILE A 114 4.28 -30.53 24.56
N GLU A 115 3.37 -30.43 23.59
CA GLU A 115 2.81 -31.60 22.89
C GLU A 115 3.87 -32.36 22.09
N ILE A 116 4.80 -31.66 21.42
CA ILE A 116 5.95 -32.26 20.72
C ILE A 116 6.83 -33.06 21.70
N LEU A 117 6.97 -32.57 22.94
CA LEU A 117 7.71 -33.24 24.01
C LEU A 117 6.90 -34.35 24.73
N GLY A 118 5.66 -34.61 24.29
CA GLY A 118 4.79 -35.66 24.85
C GLY A 118 4.03 -35.26 26.11
N GLY A 119 3.98 -33.97 26.45
CA GLY A 119 3.20 -33.43 27.56
C GLY A 119 1.77 -33.04 27.17
N GLU A 120 1.03 -32.49 28.14
CA GLU A 120 -0.33 -32.00 27.95
C GLU A 120 -0.39 -30.46 27.89
N LYS A 121 -1.23 -29.90 27.01
CA LYS A 121 -1.43 -28.45 26.89
C LYS A 121 -1.78 -27.84 28.26
N GLY A 122 -1.11 -26.75 28.62
CA GLY A 122 -1.21 -26.08 29.92
C GLY A 122 -0.18 -26.53 30.96
N ASP A 123 0.57 -27.61 30.73
CA ASP A 123 1.69 -27.99 31.60
C ASP A 123 2.95 -27.14 31.30
N TYR A 124 2.89 -25.89 31.73
CA TYR A 124 3.97 -24.92 31.53
C TYR A 124 5.24 -25.22 32.34
N SER A 125 5.28 -26.30 33.13
CA SER A 125 6.53 -26.79 33.74
C SER A 125 7.52 -27.36 32.71
N ILE A 126 7.01 -27.79 31.54
CA ILE A 126 7.81 -28.33 30.44
C ILE A 126 8.28 -27.20 29.52
N VAL A 127 7.36 -26.39 28.98
CA VAL A 127 7.68 -25.19 28.20
C VAL A 127 6.85 -24.00 28.68
N HIS A 128 7.49 -23.02 29.32
CA HIS A 128 6.80 -21.84 29.83
C HIS A 128 6.73 -20.72 28.76
N PRO A 129 5.56 -20.08 28.54
CA PRO A 129 5.41 -19.05 27.51
C PRO A 129 6.29 -17.81 27.76
N ASN A 130 6.56 -17.44 29.02
CA ASN A 130 7.41 -16.29 29.33
C ASN A 130 8.90 -16.71 29.40
N ASP A 131 9.20 -17.65 30.28
CA ASP A 131 10.56 -18.02 30.67
C ASP A 131 11.33 -18.78 29.58
N HIS A 132 10.62 -19.43 28.64
CA HIS A 132 11.24 -20.13 27.51
C HIS A 132 10.94 -19.44 26.18
N VAL A 133 9.67 -19.31 25.79
CA VAL A 133 9.31 -18.77 24.45
C VAL A 133 9.59 -17.27 24.33
N ASN A 134 9.36 -16.51 25.39
CA ASN A 134 9.62 -15.06 25.46
C ASN A 134 10.96 -14.69 26.12
N ASN A 135 11.86 -15.66 26.33
CA ASN A 135 13.12 -15.41 27.03
C ASN A 135 13.99 -14.39 26.28
N GLY A 136 14.44 -13.33 26.99
CA GLY A 136 15.24 -12.25 26.41
C GLY A 136 14.46 -11.27 25.54
N GLN A 137 13.12 -11.32 25.54
CA GLN A 137 12.25 -10.47 24.71
C GLN A 137 11.29 -9.64 25.57
N SER A 138 10.72 -8.61 24.95
CA SER A 138 9.54 -7.89 25.40
C SER A 138 8.50 -7.86 24.29
N THR A 139 7.25 -7.54 24.62
CA THR A 139 6.30 -7.11 23.59
C THR A 139 6.86 -5.93 22.78
N ASN A 140 7.56 -5.02 23.46
CA ASN A 140 7.98 -3.72 22.94
C ASN A 140 9.13 -3.77 21.93
N ASP A 141 9.81 -4.92 21.79
CA ASP A 141 10.74 -5.16 20.69
C ASP A 141 10.23 -6.22 19.70
N VAL A 142 9.37 -7.15 20.14
CA VAL A 142 8.78 -8.18 19.27
C VAL A 142 7.70 -7.62 18.34
N ILE A 143 6.74 -6.85 18.86
CA ILE A 143 5.59 -6.35 18.11
C ILE A 143 5.98 -5.36 17.01
N PRO A 144 6.80 -4.32 17.26
CA PRO A 144 7.28 -3.44 16.19
C PRO A 144 8.14 -4.18 15.16
N THR A 145 8.97 -5.13 15.58
CA THR A 145 9.75 -5.97 14.66
C THR A 145 8.83 -6.81 13.76
N ALA A 146 7.82 -7.46 14.32
CA ALA A 146 6.84 -8.22 13.54
C ALA A 146 6.07 -7.31 12.57
N GLY A 147 5.76 -6.08 12.99
CA GLY A 147 5.12 -5.05 12.18
C GLY A 147 5.95 -4.72 10.93
N LYS A 148 7.24 -4.41 11.15
CA LYS A 148 8.21 -4.13 10.09
C LYS A 148 8.41 -5.30 9.13
N MET A 149 8.62 -6.51 9.66
CA MET A 149 8.76 -7.73 8.86
C MET A 149 7.53 -8.01 8.00
N THR A 150 6.33 -7.81 8.55
CA THR A 150 5.09 -8.04 7.80
C THR A 150 4.94 -7.04 6.67
N ALA A 151 5.20 -5.74 6.92
CA ALA A 151 5.18 -4.74 5.86
C ALA A 151 6.20 -5.06 4.75
N LEU A 152 7.44 -5.44 5.10
CA LEU A 152 8.47 -5.87 4.15
C LEU A 152 8.06 -7.08 3.29
N LYS A 153 7.22 -7.98 3.80
CA LYS A 153 6.71 -9.12 3.02
C LYS A 153 5.54 -8.74 2.11
N LEU A 154 4.74 -7.76 2.49
CA LEU A 154 3.57 -7.32 1.72
C LEU A 154 3.95 -6.37 0.57
N ILE A 155 4.88 -5.44 0.80
CA ILE A 155 5.26 -4.41 -0.18
C ILE A 155 5.69 -4.99 -1.54
N PRO A 156 6.52 -6.05 -1.64
CA PRO A 156 6.94 -6.62 -2.92
C PRO A 156 5.78 -7.02 -3.84
N THR A 157 4.69 -7.54 -3.27
CA THR A 157 3.49 -7.91 -4.03
C THR A 157 2.82 -6.67 -4.61
N THR A 158 2.72 -5.59 -3.83
CA THR A 158 2.15 -4.32 -4.29
C THR A 158 3.05 -3.62 -5.32
N LEU A 159 4.37 -3.63 -5.12
CA LEU A 159 5.34 -3.10 -6.08
C LEU A 159 5.27 -3.84 -7.42
N LYS A 160 5.11 -5.17 -7.41
CA LYS A 160 4.91 -5.96 -8.63
C LYS A 160 3.69 -5.46 -9.43
N GLU A 161 2.57 -5.22 -8.76
CA GLU A 161 1.36 -4.72 -9.43
C GLU A 161 1.54 -3.27 -9.93
N LEU A 162 2.23 -2.41 -9.18
CA LEU A 162 2.57 -1.07 -9.65
C LEU A 162 3.48 -1.08 -10.88
N ARG A 163 4.45 -2.01 -10.97
CA ARG A 163 5.27 -2.18 -12.18
C ARG A 163 4.43 -2.65 -13.36
N ARG A 164 3.50 -3.59 -13.16
CA ARG A 164 2.54 -3.99 -14.21
C ARG A 164 1.71 -2.80 -14.70
N LEU A 165 1.28 -1.93 -13.79
CA LEU A 165 0.57 -0.70 -14.17
C LEU A 165 1.46 0.25 -14.96
N TYR A 166 2.70 0.45 -14.53
CA TYR A 166 3.68 1.25 -15.25
C TYR A 166 3.85 0.75 -16.70
N ASP A 167 4.09 -0.55 -16.87
CA ASP A 167 4.28 -1.18 -18.18
C ASP A 167 3.02 -1.05 -19.05
N ALA A 168 1.83 -1.29 -18.49
CA ALA A 168 0.58 -1.17 -19.22
C ALA A 168 0.31 0.29 -19.68
N LEU A 169 0.65 1.28 -18.86
CA LEU A 169 0.55 2.70 -19.23
C LEU A 169 1.56 3.10 -20.32
N ILE A 170 2.77 2.53 -20.29
CA ILE A 170 3.78 2.72 -21.35
C ILE A 170 3.31 2.12 -22.67
N GLU A 171 2.73 0.92 -22.67
CA GLU A 171 2.20 0.33 -23.90
C GLU A 171 1.05 1.15 -24.47
N LYS A 172 0.14 1.64 -23.62
CA LYS A 172 -0.92 2.58 -24.04
C LYS A 172 -0.37 3.91 -24.54
N SER A 173 0.73 4.39 -23.98
CA SER A 173 1.33 5.63 -24.44
C SER A 173 1.88 5.52 -25.86
N LYS A 174 2.47 4.36 -26.21
CA LYS A 174 2.90 4.04 -27.57
C LYS A 174 1.71 3.87 -28.51
N GLU A 175 0.69 3.12 -28.10
CA GLU A 175 -0.54 2.89 -28.86
C GLU A 175 -1.25 4.20 -29.23
N PHE A 176 -1.25 5.17 -28.32
CA PHE A 176 -1.93 6.45 -28.49
C PHE A 176 -1.04 7.59 -28.96
N ASN A 177 0.20 7.31 -29.37
CA ASN A 177 1.14 8.36 -29.76
C ASN A 177 0.69 9.12 -31.03
N ASP A 178 -0.14 8.55 -31.89
CA ASP A 178 -0.67 9.22 -33.08
C ASP A 178 -2.01 9.93 -32.84
N VAL A 179 -2.57 9.84 -31.63
CA VAL A 179 -3.89 10.40 -31.30
C VAL A 179 -3.72 11.82 -30.76
N ILE A 180 -4.06 12.81 -31.57
CA ILE A 180 -4.09 14.22 -31.13
C ILE A 180 -5.45 14.52 -30.49
N LYS A 181 -5.42 15.13 -29.32
CA LYS A 181 -6.61 15.58 -28.59
C LYS A 181 -6.41 16.99 -28.06
N MET A 182 -7.50 17.58 -27.58
CA MET A 182 -7.46 18.90 -26.96
C MET A 182 -7.01 18.78 -25.50
N GLY A 183 -5.86 19.39 -25.17
CA GLY A 183 -5.44 19.54 -23.78
C GLY A 183 -6.40 20.46 -23.02
N ARG A 184 -6.52 20.25 -21.71
CA ARG A 184 -7.37 21.07 -20.85
C ARG A 184 -6.66 21.51 -19.59
N THR A 185 -6.79 22.81 -19.28
CA THR A 185 -6.36 23.38 -18.00
C THR A 185 -7.54 24.11 -17.39
N GLN A 186 -7.81 23.88 -16.11
CA GLN A 186 -8.98 24.45 -15.42
C GLN A 186 -10.32 24.10 -16.13
N MET A 187 -10.40 22.91 -16.73
CA MET A 187 -11.56 22.45 -17.51
C MET A 187 -11.89 23.28 -18.76
N GLN A 188 -11.01 24.20 -19.17
CA GLN A 188 -11.11 24.94 -20.42
C GLN A 188 -10.18 24.35 -21.48
N ASP A 189 -10.55 24.52 -22.74
CA ASP A 189 -9.69 24.19 -23.88
C ASP A 189 -8.35 24.94 -23.79
N ALA A 190 -7.24 24.22 -23.98
CA ALA A 190 -5.88 24.77 -23.87
C ALA A 190 -5.14 24.73 -25.22
N VAL A 191 -4.18 23.83 -25.39
CA VAL A 191 -3.48 23.56 -26.65
C VAL A 191 -3.52 22.06 -26.97
N PRO A 192 -3.30 21.65 -28.23
CA PRO A 192 -3.23 20.24 -28.59
C PRO A 192 -2.20 19.47 -27.78
N VAL A 193 -2.49 18.20 -27.50
CA VAL A 193 -1.59 17.24 -26.86
C VAL A 193 -1.82 15.87 -27.47
N ARG A 194 -0.79 15.03 -27.53
CA ARG A 194 -0.97 13.63 -27.92
C ARG A 194 -1.49 12.84 -26.73
N LEU A 195 -2.50 12.00 -26.93
CA LEU A 195 -2.98 11.11 -25.88
C LEU A 195 -1.85 10.20 -25.36
N GLY A 196 -0.90 9.83 -26.23
CA GLY A 196 0.35 9.17 -25.82
C GLY A 196 1.22 9.98 -24.85
N GLN A 197 1.29 11.31 -24.99
CA GLN A 197 1.99 12.18 -24.03
C GLN A 197 1.29 12.18 -22.66
N GLU A 198 -0.05 12.23 -22.63
CA GLU A 198 -0.82 12.12 -21.37
C GLU A 198 -0.60 10.77 -20.67
N PHE A 199 -0.64 9.66 -21.41
CA PHE A 199 -0.40 8.33 -20.84
C PHE A 199 1.07 8.14 -20.40
N THR A 200 2.03 8.77 -21.08
CA THR A 200 3.42 8.85 -20.61
C THR A 200 3.54 9.65 -19.31
N ALA A 201 2.74 10.71 -19.13
CA ALA A 201 2.72 11.45 -17.88
C ALA A 201 2.15 10.59 -16.73
N TYR A 202 1.13 9.78 -16.99
CA TYR A 202 0.61 8.82 -16.00
C TYR A 202 1.65 7.77 -15.59
N SER A 203 2.33 7.14 -16.55
CA SER A 203 3.39 6.15 -16.23
C SER A 203 4.55 6.79 -15.46
N THR A 204 4.92 8.03 -15.78
CA THR A 204 5.98 8.77 -15.07
C THR A 204 5.63 8.99 -13.60
N VAL A 205 4.37 9.29 -13.28
CA VAL A 205 3.92 9.42 -11.89
C VAL A 205 4.01 8.09 -11.16
N VAL A 206 3.52 6.99 -11.75
CA VAL A 206 3.59 5.65 -11.17
C VAL A 206 5.04 5.22 -10.94
N LYS A 207 5.96 5.53 -11.86
CA LYS A 207 7.40 5.27 -11.69
C LYS A 207 7.96 5.95 -10.44
N ARG A 208 7.64 7.24 -10.23
CA ARG A 208 8.07 7.97 -9.02
C ARG A 208 7.45 7.39 -7.74
N ASP A 209 6.24 6.85 -7.82
CA ASP A 209 5.59 6.21 -6.68
C ASP A 209 6.25 4.88 -6.31
N ILE A 210 6.62 4.06 -7.31
CA ILE A 210 7.44 2.85 -7.12
C ILE A 210 8.74 3.21 -6.40
N GLU A 211 9.50 4.17 -6.93
CA GLU A 211 10.78 4.60 -6.35
C GLU A 211 10.63 5.13 -4.92
N ARG A 212 9.51 5.79 -4.60
CA ARG A 212 9.23 6.29 -3.25
C ARG A 212 8.96 5.15 -2.28
N ILE A 213 8.18 4.16 -2.70
CA ILE A 213 7.84 2.99 -1.88
C ILE A 213 9.09 2.12 -1.64
N GLU A 214 9.91 1.90 -2.68
CA GLU A 214 11.19 1.18 -2.54
C GLU A 214 12.12 1.87 -1.53
N ARG A 215 12.21 3.20 -1.56
CA ARG A 215 13.10 3.95 -0.65
C ARG A 215 12.69 3.81 0.82
N VAL A 216 11.38 3.84 1.10
CA VAL A 216 10.90 3.74 2.49
C VAL A 216 10.96 2.30 3.04
N GLU A 217 11.32 1.29 2.23
CA GLU A 217 11.66 -0.04 2.75
C GLU A 217 12.90 0.00 3.66
N GLU A 218 13.82 0.96 3.44
CA GLU A 218 15.02 1.15 4.28
C GLU A 218 14.67 1.48 5.74
N GLU A 219 13.52 2.12 5.99
CA GLU A 219 13.01 2.40 7.35
C GLU A 219 12.53 1.15 8.09
N LEU A 220 12.14 0.11 7.33
CA LEU A 220 11.56 -1.12 7.87
C LEU A 220 12.62 -2.20 8.14
N VAL A 221 13.77 -2.16 7.49
CA VAL A 221 14.82 -3.17 7.71
C VAL A 221 15.56 -3.00 9.04
N VAL A 222 15.51 -1.80 9.63
CA VAL A 222 16.10 -1.50 10.93
C VAL A 222 15.13 -1.89 12.05
N VAL A 223 15.49 -2.82 12.92
CA VAL A 223 14.61 -3.36 13.99
C VAL A 223 15.21 -3.16 15.39
N ASN A 224 14.36 -3.11 16.41
CA ASN A 224 14.77 -2.89 17.80
C ASN A 224 14.90 -4.18 18.63
N MET A 225 14.93 -5.36 18.00
CA MET A 225 15.12 -6.64 18.70
C MET A 225 16.35 -6.61 19.60
N GLY A 226 16.16 -7.03 20.86
CA GLY A 226 17.18 -6.96 21.91
C GLY A 226 17.09 -5.70 22.76
N GLY A 227 16.20 -4.75 22.43
CA GLY A 227 15.89 -3.58 23.25
C GLY A 227 15.05 -3.90 24.48
N THR A 228 14.35 -5.03 24.49
CA THR A 228 13.47 -5.50 25.56
C THR A 228 12.43 -4.45 25.99
N ALA A 229 12.33 -4.11 27.27
CA ALA A 229 11.21 -3.33 27.79
C ALA A 229 11.16 -1.89 27.25
N ILE A 230 12.31 -1.21 27.22
CA ILE A 230 12.39 0.24 26.92
C ILE A 230 13.62 0.58 26.05
N GLY A 231 14.22 -0.40 25.40
CA GLY A 231 15.41 -0.22 24.56
C GLY A 231 16.75 -0.41 25.29
N THR A 232 16.77 -0.59 26.61
CA THR A 232 18.03 -0.76 27.37
C THR A 232 18.64 -2.14 27.27
N GLY A 233 17.89 -3.13 26.75
CA GLY A 233 18.31 -4.53 26.72
C GLY A 233 18.34 -5.19 28.10
N VAL A 234 17.60 -4.65 29.08
CA VAL A 234 17.48 -5.27 30.40
C VAL A 234 16.99 -6.72 30.27
N ASN A 235 17.62 -7.64 31.00
CA ASN A 235 17.39 -9.09 30.98
C ASN A 235 17.73 -9.80 29.65
N ALA A 236 18.30 -9.13 28.64
CA ALA A 236 18.86 -9.79 27.47
C ALA A 236 20.30 -10.27 27.77
N ASP A 237 20.60 -11.53 27.42
CA ASP A 237 21.98 -12.01 27.44
C ASP A 237 22.83 -11.29 26.37
N ARG A 238 24.13 -11.08 26.64
CA ARG A 238 25.01 -10.37 25.69
C ARG A 238 25.20 -11.11 24.37
N LYS A 239 25.31 -12.45 24.40
CA LYS A 239 25.38 -13.25 23.17
C LYS A 239 24.04 -13.24 22.45
N TYR A 240 22.92 -13.26 23.19
CA TYR A 240 21.60 -13.08 22.59
C TYR A 240 21.51 -11.75 21.83
N PHE A 241 21.82 -10.66 22.52
CA PHE A 241 21.80 -9.30 21.97
C PHE A 241 22.59 -9.17 20.66
N GLN A 242 23.81 -9.73 20.62
CA GLN A 242 24.71 -9.65 19.46
C GLN A 242 24.24 -10.50 18.27
N ASN A 243 23.48 -11.58 18.51
CA ASN A 243 23.19 -12.58 17.49
C ASN A 243 21.70 -12.64 17.07
N ILE A 244 20.79 -12.00 17.82
CA ILE A 244 19.35 -12.10 17.54
C ILE A 244 18.97 -11.56 16.16
N VAL A 245 19.43 -10.36 15.77
CA VAL A 245 19.09 -9.80 14.45
C VAL A 245 19.75 -10.55 13.29
N PRO A 246 21.04 -10.96 13.35
CA PRO A 246 21.63 -11.85 12.36
C PRO A 246 20.90 -13.18 12.19
N ASN A 247 20.48 -13.82 13.29
CA ASN A 247 19.74 -15.07 13.22
C ASN A 247 18.31 -14.87 12.72
N LEU A 248 17.63 -13.79 13.13
CA LEU A 248 16.31 -13.43 12.63
C LEU A 248 16.34 -13.22 11.11
N SER A 249 17.35 -12.48 10.60
CA SER A 249 17.54 -12.27 9.16
C SER A 249 17.66 -13.58 8.38
N LYS A 250 18.38 -14.57 8.92
CA LYS A 250 18.48 -15.91 8.31
C LYS A 250 17.16 -16.66 8.33
N VAL A 251 16.41 -16.58 9.43
CA VAL A 251 15.13 -17.29 9.61
C VAL A 251 14.06 -16.74 8.69
N CYS A 252 13.92 -15.40 8.60
CA CYS A 252 12.86 -14.78 7.82
C CYS A 252 13.24 -14.51 6.35
N GLY A 253 14.52 -14.65 5.99
CA GLY A 253 15.02 -14.36 4.65
C GLY A 253 15.08 -12.86 4.29
N LEU A 254 14.92 -11.97 5.29
CA LEU A 254 15.04 -10.52 5.13
C LEU A 254 16.42 -10.04 5.58
N LYS A 255 16.92 -8.96 4.97
CA LYS A 255 18.20 -8.33 5.36
C LYS A 255 17.95 -7.31 6.46
N LEU A 256 17.74 -7.75 7.70
CA LEU A 256 17.47 -6.87 8.82
C LEU A 256 18.78 -6.36 9.46
N SER A 257 18.72 -5.16 10.01
CA SER A 257 19.80 -4.56 10.82
C SER A 257 19.25 -4.13 12.18
N GLN A 258 20.11 -4.16 13.20
CA GLN A 258 19.73 -3.71 14.54
C GLN A 258 19.83 -2.18 14.60
N ALA A 259 18.88 -1.52 15.25
CA ALA A 259 18.95 -0.08 15.45
C ALA A 259 20.17 0.32 16.29
N GLU A 260 20.83 1.42 15.92
CA GLU A 260 21.98 1.95 16.66
C GLU A 260 21.56 2.46 18.05
N ASP A 261 20.39 3.10 18.13
CA ASP A 261 19.75 3.51 19.38
C ASP A 261 18.44 2.73 19.59
N LEU A 262 18.49 1.72 20.46
CA LEU A 262 17.34 0.88 20.77
C LEU A 262 16.31 1.58 21.66
N VAL A 263 16.70 2.61 22.43
CA VAL A 263 15.76 3.41 23.21
C VAL A 263 14.93 4.25 22.25
N GLY A 264 15.60 4.97 21.34
CA GLY A 264 14.94 5.73 20.28
C GLY A 264 14.04 4.86 19.41
N ALA A 265 14.50 3.67 19.00
CA ALA A 265 13.74 2.76 18.15
C ALA A 265 12.56 2.06 18.86
N THR A 266 12.52 2.04 20.20
CA THR A 266 11.38 1.52 20.98
C THR A 266 10.31 2.59 21.19
N GLN A 267 10.73 3.85 21.29
CA GLN A 267 9.84 4.99 21.48
C GLN A 267 9.08 5.39 20.22
N ASN A 268 9.76 5.37 19.07
CA ASN A 268 9.32 6.08 17.89
C ASN A 268 8.83 5.14 16.77
N LEU A 269 7.69 5.51 16.18
CA LEU A 269 7.02 4.77 15.10
C LEU A 269 7.02 5.54 13.77
N ASP A 270 7.89 6.52 13.62
CA ASP A 270 7.99 7.43 12.46
C ASP A 270 8.29 6.68 11.15
N GLY A 271 9.03 5.57 11.19
CA GLY A 271 9.24 4.71 10.03
C GLY A 271 7.91 4.17 9.43
N PHE A 272 6.92 3.85 10.27
CA PHE A 272 5.60 3.43 9.78
C PHE A 272 4.81 4.60 9.17
N VAL A 273 4.97 5.82 9.70
CA VAL A 273 4.39 7.04 9.14
C VAL A 273 4.99 7.34 7.78
N ALA A 274 6.30 7.20 7.61
CA ALA A 274 6.99 7.40 6.33
C ALA A 274 6.45 6.45 5.25
N VAL A 275 6.29 5.16 5.58
CA VAL A 275 5.71 4.16 4.68
C VAL A 275 4.27 4.50 4.33
N SER A 276 3.45 4.83 5.33
CA SER A 276 2.06 5.28 5.12
C SER A 276 1.98 6.49 4.19
N GLY A 277 2.85 7.49 4.39
CA GLY A 277 2.91 8.68 3.55
C GLY A 277 3.29 8.39 2.10
N ALA A 278 4.16 7.41 1.85
CA ALA A 278 4.49 6.95 0.51
C ALA A 278 3.28 6.28 -0.18
N LEU A 279 2.57 5.40 0.55
CA LEU A 279 1.34 4.75 0.08
C LEU A 279 0.23 5.76 -0.21
N LYS A 280 0.02 6.73 0.69
CA LYS A 280 -0.92 7.85 0.48
C LYS A 280 -0.59 8.61 -0.80
N THR A 281 0.68 8.94 -1.00
CA THR A 281 1.07 9.72 -2.20
C THR A 281 0.76 8.94 -3.48
N CYS A 282 1.07 7.64 -3.50
CA CYS A 282 0.67 6.76 -4.59
C CYS A 282 -0.85 6.72 -4.78
N ALA A 283 -1.62 6.59 -3.70
CA ALA A 283 -3.08 6.58 -3.74
C ALA A 283 -3.67 7.87 -4.33
N VAL A 284 -3.17 9.04 -3.93
CA VAL A 284 -3.57 10.35 -4.49
C VAL A 284 -3.34 10.39 -5.99
N ASN A 285 -2.17 9.95 -6.45
CA ASN A 285 -1.81 9.91 -7.86
C ASN A 285 -2.72 8.97 -8.68
N LEU A 286 -2.97 7.75 -8.18
CA LEU A 286 -3.87 6.80 -8.83
C LEU A 286 -5.33 7.30 -8.87
N SER A 287 -5.77 8.00 -7.82
CA SER A 287 -7.10 8.63 -7.80
C SER A 287 -7.19 9.74 -8.86
N LYS A 288 -6.14 10.55 -9.03
CA LYS A 288 -6.09 11.56 -10.10
C LYS A 288 -6.18 10.92 -11.49
N ILE A 289 -5.39 9.89 -11.77
CA ILE A 289 -5.47 9.14 -13.03
C ILE A 289 -6.88 8.60 -13.25
N SER A 290 -7.49 8.03 -12.20
CA SER A 290 -8.86 7.52 -12.25
C SER A 290 -9.89 8.63 -12.57
N ASN A 291 -9.72 9.83 -12.01
CA ASN A 291 -10.57 11.00 -12.30
C ASN A 291 -10.47 11.40 -13.77
N ASP A 292 -9.25 11.50 -14.30
CA ASP A 292 -9.02 11.83 -15.71
C ASP A 292 -9.68 10.80 -16.63
N LEU A 293 -9.52 9.50 -16.35
CA LEU A 293 -10.12 8.44 -17.19
C LEU A 293 -11.66 8.49 -17.17
N ARG A 294 -12.28 8.74 -16.01
CA ARG A 294 -13.74 8.91 -15.92
C ARG A 294 -14.22 10.12 -16.70
N LEU A 295 -13.46 11.20 -16.65
CA LEU A 295 -13.78 12.44 -17.33
C LEU A 295 -13.64 12.30 -18.85
N MET A 296 -12.52 11.76 -19.34
CA MET A 296 -12.28 11.52 -20.76
C MET A 296 -13.26 10.51 -21.38
N SER A 297 -13.72 9.53 -20.60
CA SER A 297 -14.72 8.54 -21.05
C SER A 297 -16.18 8.98 -20.85
N SER A 298 -16.43 10.19 -20.35
CA SER A 298 -17.80 10.70 -20.16
C SER A 298 -18.57 10.74 -21.49
N GLY A 299 -19.81 10.24 -21.51
CA GLY A 299 -20.58 10.11 -22.74
C GLY A 299 -21.75 9.12 -22.60
N PRO A 300 -22.21 8.49 -23.70
CA PRO A 300 -21.57 8.44 -25.02
C PRO A 300 -21.92 9.61 -25.95
N ARG A 301 -22.91 10.45 -25.61
CA ARG A 301 -23.40 11.54 -26.49
C ARG A 301 -23.21 12.94 -25.92
N THR A 302 -23.14 13.08 -24.60
CA THR A 302 -23.23 14.38 -23.89
C THR A 302 -22.04 14.65 -22.98
N GLY A 303 -20.89 14.04 -23.28
CA GLY A 303 -19.63 14.22 -22.54
C GLY A 303 -18.46 14.44 -23.49
N PHE A 304 -17.23 14.23 -22.99
CA PHE A 304 -16.02 14.38 -23.81
C PHE A 304 -15.89 13.25 -24.84
N GLY A 305 -16.01 11.99 -24.39
CA GLY A 305 -15.95 10.82 -25.26
C GLY A 305 -14.63 10.64 -25.99
N GLU A 306 -13.50 11.02 -25.38
CA GLU A 306 -12.17 10.94 -25.99
C GLU A 306 -11.61 9.50 -25.98
N ILE A 307 -12.00 8.70 -24.98
CA ILE A 307 -11.59 7.31 -24.83
C ILE A 307 -12.79 6.42 -24.49
N ASN A 308 -12.66 5.13 -24.76
CA ASN A 308 -13.57 4.10 -24.26
C ASN A 308 -12.87 3.27 -23.20
N LEU A 309 -13.56 3.04 -22.09
CA LEU A 309 -13.13 2.08 -21.09
C LEU A 309 -13.84 0.74 -21.33
N PRO A 310 -13.21 -0.40 -20.99
CA PRO A 310 -13.85 -1.70 -21.09
C PRO A 310 -15.17 -1.76 -20.31
N SER A 311 -16.23 -2.26 -20.95
CA SER A 311 -17.52 -2.46 -20.29
C SER A 311 -17.47 -3.70 -19.40
N LYS A 312 -17.56 -3.52 -18.08
CA LYS A 312 -17.41 -4.62 -17.11
C LYS A 312 -18.72 -5.10 -16.48
N GLN A 313 -19.73 -4.25 -16.41
CA GLN A 313 -21.05 -4.58 -15.88
C GLN A 313 -22.12 -3.58 -16.35
N ASN A 314 -23.39 -3.94 -16.17
CA ASN A 314 -24.52 -3.03 -16.39
C ASN A 314 -24.39 -1.82 -15.46
N GLY A 315 -24.42 -0.62 -16.05
CA GLY A 315 -24.25 0.65 -15.33
C GLY A 315 -25.52 1.19 -14.68
N SER A 316 -26.68 0.57 -14.93
CA SER A 316 -27.94 0.99 -14.32
C SER A 316 -28.95 -0.14 -14.31
N SER A 317 -29.73 -0.22 -13.23
CA SER A 317 -30.89 -1.10 -13.13
C SER A 317 -32.08 -0.62 -13.97
N ILE A 318 -32.13 0.67 -14.36
CA ILE A 318 -33.28 1.30 -15.02
C ILE A 318 -33.00 1.81 -16.44
N MET A 319 -31.73 2.11 -16.79
CA MET A 319 -31.36 2.59 -18.13
C MET A 319 -30.72 1.46 -18.95
N PRO A 320 -31.45 0.82 -19.87
CA PRO A 320 -30.89 -0.22 -20.73
C PRO A 320 -29.70 0.33 -21.54
N GLY A 321 -28.61 -0.44 -21.59
CA GLY A 321 -27.41 -0.11 -22.37
C GLY A 321 -26.46 0.90 -21.72
N LYS A 322 -26.77 1.47 -20.54
CA LYS A 322 -25.82 2.34 -19.82
C LYS A 322 -24.68 1.52 -19.23
N VAL A 323 -23.44 1.96 -19.46
CA VAL A 323 -22.22 1.40 -18.88
C VAL A 323 -21.49 2.51 -18.11
N ASN A 324 -21.04 2.22 -16.89
CA ASN A 324 -20.32 3.18 -16.03
C ASN A 324 -18.83 2.84 -15.96
N PRO A 325 -17.97 3.83 -15.65
CA PRO A 325 -16.54 3.62 -15.46
C PRO A 325 -16.23 3.05 -14.05
N VAL A 326 -16.78 1.88 -13.74
CA VAL A 326 -16.76 1.28 -12.38
C VAL A 326 -15.36 0.93 -11.87
N ILE A 327 -14.41 0.68 -12.77
CA ILE A 327 -13.05 0.31 -12.38
C ILE A 327 -12.24 1.54 -11.89
N PRO A 328 -12.20 2.67 -12.61
CA PRO A 328 -11.73 3.92 -12.02
C PRO A 328 -12.46 4.34 -10.74
N GLU A 329 -13.77 4.09 -10.62
CA GLU A 329 -14.53 4.41 -9.40
C GLU A 329 -14.04 3.62 -8.18
N VAL A 330 -13.79 2.31 -8.31
CA VAL A 330 -13.25 1.52 -7.20
C VAL A 330 -11.81 1.90 -6.87
N MET A 331 -10.99 2.25 -7.87
CA MET A 331 -9.62 2.73 -7.63
C MET A 331 -9.60 4.05 -6.84
N SER A 332 -10.52 4.98 -7.13
CA SER A 332 -10.69 6.18 -6.30
C SER A 332 -11.13 5.84 -4.87
N GLN A 333 -12.04 4.88 -4.67
CA GLN A 333 -12.46 4.46 -3.32
C GLN A 333 -11.32 3.81 -2.54
N VAL A 334 -10.50 2.97 -3.17
CA VAL A 334 -9.27 2.43 -2.59
C VAL A 334 -8.35 3.56 -2.14
N ALA A 335 -8.17 4.58 -2.98
CA ALA A 335 -7.35 5.72 -2.62
C ALA A 335 -7.90 6.50 -1.41
N PHE A 336 -9.22 6.72 -1.35
CA PHE A 336 -9.84 7.39 -0.20
C PHE A 336 -9.65 6.61 1.10
N ASN A 337 -9.78 5.28 1.04
CA ASN A 337 -9.55 4.41 2.21
C ASN A 337 -8.09 4.52 2.70
N ILE A 338 -7.12 4.44 1.79
CA ILE A 338 -5.69 4.56 2.15
C ILE A 338 -5.39 5.95 2.77
N ILE A 339 -6.00 7.02 2.26
CA ILE A 339 -5.83 8.37 2.82
C ILE A 339 -6.44 8.46 4.24
N GLY A 340 -7.60 7.84 4.47
CA GLY A 340 -8.20 7.76 5.80
C GLY A 340 -7.32 6.97 6.78
N ASN A 341 -6.81 5.82 6.34
CA ASN A 341 -5.88 4.99 7.10
C ASN A 341 -4.59 5.74 7.45
N ASP A 342 -4.04 6.53 6.52
CA ASP A 342 -2.86 7.37 6.77
C ASP A 342 -3.10 8.39 7.88
N MET A 343 -4.29 9.00 7.92
CA MET A 343 -4.65 9.91 9.00
C MET A 343 -4.71 9.17 10.34
N THR A 344 -5.31 7.96 10.38
CA THR A 344 -5.31 7.13 11.60
C THR A 344 -3.89 6.76 12.05
N ILE A 345 -3.03 6.35 11.13
CA ILE A 345 -1.62 6.01 11.41
C ILE A 345 -0.88 7.24 11.95
N THR A 346 -1.08 8.41 11.33
CA THR A 346 -0.47 9.67 11.76
C THR A 346 -0.85 10.02 13.20
N MET A 347 -2.15 9.98 13.52
CA MET A 347 -2.63 10.29 14.88
C MET A 347 -2.17 9.25 15.91
N ALA A 348 -2.12 7.97 15.53
CA ALA A 348 -1.64 6.91 16.42
C ALA A 348 -0.13 7.05 16.70
N ALA A 349 0.67 7.40 15.69
CA ALA A 349 2.11 7.58 15.83
C ALA A 349 2.46 8.81 16.68
N GLU A 350 1.73 9.92 16.52
CA GLU A 350 1.93 11.14 17.32
C GLU A 350 1.64 10.93 18.81
N ALA A 351 0.67 10.07 19.13
CA ALA A 351 0.23 9.82 20.51
C ALA A 351 1.21 8.99 21.37
N GLY A 352 2.45 8.78 20.92
CA GLY A 352 3.48 8.08 21.71
C GLY A 352 3.73 8.77 23.06
N GLN A 353 4.03 7.98 24.10
CA GLN A 353 4.20 8.50 25.46
C GLN A 353 5.46 7.91 26.10
N LEU A 354 6.46 8.78 26.30
CA LEU A 354 7.74 8.41 26.92
C LEU A 354 8.39 7.22 26.19
N GLU A 355 8.71 6.14 26.89
CA GLU A 355 9.48 4.99 26.38
C GLU A 355 8.74 4.10 25.36
N LEU A 356 7.46 4.32 25.08
CA LEU A 356 6.67 3.44 24.21
C LEU A 356 5.53 4.18 23.50
N ASN A 357 5.20 3.75 22.27
CA ASN A 357 3.93 4.06 21.65
C ASN A 357 2.98 2.84 21.73
N ALA A 358 1.91 2.97 22.51
CA ALA A 358 0.97 1.86 22.76
C ALA A 358 -0.04 1.60 21.62
N PHE A 359 0.00 2.39 20.54
CA PHE A 359 -0.99 2.38 19.47
C PHE A 359 -0.53 1.59 18.22
N GLU A 360 0.55 0.82 18.33
CA GLU A 360 1.02 -0.12 17.30
C GLU A 360 -0.09 -1.01 16.70
N PRO A 361 -1.05 -1.59 17.47
CA PRO A 361 -2.08 -2.45 16.90
C PRO A 361 -2.91 -1.78 15.79
N VAL A 362 -3.37 -0.54 16.01
CA VAL A 362 -4.17 0.17 15.01
C VAL A 362 -3.32 0.67 13.86
N ILE A 363 -2.03 0.95 14.07
CA ILE A 363 -1.08 1.27 12.99
C ILE A 363 -0.95 0.07 12.07
N PHE A 364 -0.68 -1.11 12.61
CA PHE A 364 -0.45 -2.32 11.79
C PHE A 364 -1.71 -2.76 11.07
N TYR A 365 -2.86 -2.72 11.73
CA TYR A 365 -4.14 -3.01 11.10
C TYR A 365 -4.37 -2.16 9.84
N ASN A 366 -4.20 -0.83 9.96
CA ASN A 366 -4.41 0.08 8.85
C ASN A 366 -3.30 0.00 7.79
N LEU A 367 -2.04 -0.16 8.21
CA LEU A 367 -0.90 -0.22 7.30
C LEU A 367 -0.96 -1.46 6.41
N PHE A 368 -1.18 -2.64 7.00
CA PHE A 368 -1.28 -3.90 6.22
C PHE A 368 -2.46 -3.85 5.26
N GLN A 369 -3.63 -3.38 5.74
CA GLN A 369 -4.79 -3.19 4.88
C GLN A 369 -4.45 -2.25 3.71
N SER A 370 -3.73 -1.16 3.95
CA SER A 370 -3.41 -0.17 2.92
C SER A 370 -2.45 -0.73 1.86
N ILE A 371 -1.41 -1.47 2.28
CA ILE A 371 -0.47 -2.12 1.37
C ILE A 371 -1.20 -3.12 0.46
N GLU A 372 -1.99 -4.03 1.04
CA GLU A 372 -2.70 -5.07 0.27
C GLU A 372 -3.79 -4.47 -0.64
N THR A 373 -4.56 -3.52 -0.12
CA THR A 373 -5.67 -2.92 -0.87
C THR A 373 -5.13 -2.12 -2.05
N LEU A 374 -3.98 -1.44 -1.90
CA LEU A 374 -3.31 -0.79 -3.01
C LEU A 374 -2.92 -1.81 -4.10
N GLY A 375 -2.24 -2.91 -3.73
CA GLY A 375 -1.83 -3.94 -4.68
C GLY A 375 -3.01 -4.57 -5.43
N ARG A 376 -4.07 -4.96 -4.71
CA ARG A 376 -5.30 -5.54 -5.29
C ARG A 376 -6.08 -4.54 -6.15
N GLY A 377 -6.12 -3.28 -5.71
CA GLY A 377 -6.74 -2.17 -6.46
C GLY A 377 -6.02 -1.93 -7.78
N VAL A 378 -4.68 -1.87 -7.75
CA VAL A 378 -3.84 -1.73 -8.94
C VAL A 378 -4.00 -2.92 -9.88
N ASN A 379 -3.97 -4.15 -9.36
CA ASN A 379 -4.23 -5.35 -10.17
C ASN A 379 -5.56 -5.25 -10.92
N THR A 380 -6.64 -4.92 -10.19
CA THR A 380 -7.98 -4.73 -10.76
C THR A 380 -7.98 -3.63 -11.82
N PHE A 381 -7.28 -2.52 -11.57
CA PHE A 381 -7.21 -1.38 -12.47
C PHE A 381 -6.50 -1.72 -13.78
N VAL A 382 -5.39 -2.47 -13.72
CA VAL A 382 -4.66 -2.94 -14.90
C VAL A 382 -5.52 -3.88 -15.74
N ASP A 383 -5.99 -4.97 -15.14
CA ASP A 383 -6.62 -6.08 -15.86
C ASP A 383 -8.03 -5.72 -16.36
N ASN A 384 -8.73 -4.84 -15.63
CA ASN A 384 -10.12 -4.49 -15.95
C ASN A 384 -10.31 -3.11 -16.55
N CYS A 385 -9.27 -2.28 -16.66
CA CYS A 385 -9.39 -0.96 -17.27
C CYS A 385 -8.24 -0.68 -18.23
N ILE A 386 -7.03 -0.47 -17.72
CA ILE A 386 -5.92 0.15 -18.46
C ILE A 386 -5.59 -0.59 -19.75
N VAL A 387 -5.44 -1.92 -19.70
CA VAL A 387 -5.05 -2.72 -20.87
C VAL A 387 -6.09 -2.63 -22.01
N GLY A 388 -7.37 -2.46 -21.67
CA GLY A 388 -8.46 -2.45 -22.65
C GLY A 388 -8.92 -1.06 -23.09
N ILE A 389 -8.26 0.02 -22.67
CA ILE A 389 -8.62 1.37 -23.13
C ILE A 389 -8.43 1.48 -24.64
N THR A 390 -9.37 2.14 -25.32
CA THR A 390 -9.24 2.54 -26.73
C THR A 390 -9.52 4.03 -26.88
N ALA A 391 -8.97 4.67 -27.91
CA ALA A 391 -9.19 6.08 -28.20
C ALA A 391 -10.26 6.30 -29.29
N ASN A 392 -11.10 7.32 -29.14
CA ASN A 392 -12.03 7.77 -30.18
C ASN A 392 -11.34 8.82 -31.04
N LYS A 393 -10.50 8.37 -31.99
CA LYS A 393 -9.60 9.25 -32.77
C LYS A 393 -10.34 10.37 -33.49
N GLU A 394 -11.48 10.07 -34.11
CA GLU A 394 -12.31 11.04 -34.84
C GLU A 394 -12.88 12.10 -33.90
N ARG A 395 -13.32 11.69 -32.70
CA ARG A 395 -13.84 12.61 -31.69
C ARG A 395 -12.73 13.53 -31.15
N CYS A 396 -11.56 12.98 -30.87
CA CYS A 396 -10.41 13.77 -30.43
C CYS A 396 -10.01 14.80 -31.50
N LYS A 397 -9.97 14.39 -32.78
CA LYS A 397 -9.70 15.29 -33.91
C LYS A 397 -10.76 16.39 -34.04
N GLU A 398 -12.04 16.04 -33.98
CA GLU A 398 -13.16 16.99 -34.03
C GLU A 398 -13.03 18.06 -32.93
N LEU A 399 -12.67 17.66 -31.70
CA LEU A 399 -12.49 18.59 -30.59
C LEU A 399 -11.33 19.56 -30.81
N VAL A 400 -10.23 19.10 -31.41
CA VAL A 400 -9.08 19.95 -31.74
C VAL A 400 -9.43 20.94 -32.85
N GLU A 401 -10.09 20.49 -33.91
CA GLU A 401 -10.46 21.34 -35.07
C GLU A 401 -11.47 22.44 -34.69
N ASN A 402 -12.35 22.15 -33.74
CA ASN A 402 -13.35 23.10 -33.26
C ASN A 402 -12.85 23.99 -32.12
N SER A 403 -11.68 23.71 -31.54
CA SER A 403 -11.16 24.51 -30.46
C SER A 403 -10.50 25.79 -30.99
N VAL A 404 -10.72 26.88 -30.27
CA VAL A 404 -10.03 28.15 -30.52
C VAL A 404 -8.60 28.12 -29.97
N GLY A 405 -8.27 27.17 -29.11
CA GLY A 405 -6.95 27.02 -28.48
C GLY A 405 -5.78 26.87 -29.45
N ILE A 406 -6.03 26.35 -30.66
CA ILE A 406 -5.05 26.22 -31.75
C ILE A 406 -4.48 27.57 -32.21
N VAL A 407 -5.17 28.68 -31.92
CA VAL A 407 -4.71 30.04 -32.23
C VAL A 407 -3.40 30.39 -31.53
N THR A 408 -3.08 29.71 -30.41
CA THR A 408 -1.85 29.92 -29.64
C THR A 408 -0.61 29.71 -30.50
N SER A 409 -0.61 28.70 -31.37
CA SER A 409 0.51 28.39 -32.28
C SER A 409 0.79 29.50 -33.29
N LEU A 410 -0.17 30.41 -33.51
CA LEU A 410 -0.02 31.54 -34.43
C LEU A 410 0.66 32.75 -33.77
N CYS A 411 0.71 32.81 -32.44
CA CYS A 411 1.23 33.97 -31.71
C CYS A 411 2.63 34.42 -32.15
N PRO A 412 3.61 33.51 -32.39
CA PRO A 412 4.93 33.90 -32.92
C PRO A 412 4.87 34.56 -34.30
N HIS A 413 3.91 34.16 -35.15
CA HIS A 413 3.83 34.60 -36.55
C HIS A 413 3.00 35.88 -36.74
N VAL A 414 1.93 36.06 -35.96
CA VAL A 414 0.98 37.19 -36.14
C VAL A 414 0.93 38.16 -34.95
N GLY A 415 1.60 37.82 -33.86
CA GLY A 415 1.57 38.58 -32.60
C GLY A 415 0.30 38.33 -31.77
N TYR A 416 0.47 38.35 -30.44
CA TYR A 416 -0.59 38.02 -29.47
C TYR A 416 -1.89 38.82 -29.67
N LYS A 417 -1.79 40.15 -29.90
CA LYS A 417 -2.98 41.01 -30.05
C LYS A 417 -3.85 40.59 -31.22
N LYS A 418 -3.24 40.20 -32.35
CA LYS A 418 -3.96 39.74 -33.54
C LYS A 418 -4.55 38.34 -33.32
N ALA A 419 -3.76 37.41 -32.77
CA ALA A 419 -4.23 36.07 -32.40
C ALA A 419 -5.45 36.13 -31.44
N ALA A 420 -5.38 36.96 -30.39
CA ALA A 420 -6.48 37.16 -29.45
C ALA A 420 -7.74 37.77 -30.11
N SER A 421 -7.56 38.64 -31.12
CA SER A 421 -8.69 39.18 -31.89
C SER A 421 -9.37 38.08 -32.71
N ILE A 422 -8.58 37.24 -33.40
CA ILE A 422 -9.10 36.09 -34.17
C ILE A 422 -9.85 35.14 -33.24
N ALA A 423 -9.28 34.83 -32.07
CA ALA A 423 -9.90 33.98 -31.07
C ALA A 423 -11.27 34.51 -30.62
N LYS A 424 -11.37 35.81 -30.31
CA LYS A 424 -12.63 36.45 -29.93
C LYS A 424 -13.66 36.38 -31.06
N THR A 425 -13.23 36.60 -32.30
CA THR A 425 -14.10 36.49 -33.48
C THR A 425 -14.59 35.05 -33.66
N ALA A 426 -13.73 34.05 -33.54
CA ALA A 426 -14.07 32.63 -33.64
C ALA A 426 -15.14 32.25 -32.61
N ILE A 427 -14.91 32.61 -31.33
CA ILE A 427 -15.88 32.35 -30.24
C ILE A 427 -17.23 33.04 -30.52
N LYS A 428 -17.20 34.30 -30.95
CA LYS A 428 -18.44 35.08 -31.19
C LYS A 428 -19.25 34.56 -32.38
N THR A 429 -18.57 34.09 -33.41
CA THR A 429 -19.21 33.74 -34.70
C THR A 429 -19.42 32.24 -34.90
N GLY A 430 -18.71 31.40 -34.14
CA GLY A 430 -18.65 29.96 -34.36
C GLY A 430 -17.83 29.56 -35.59
N ALA A 431 -17.16 30.50 -36.27
CA ALA A 431 -16.28 30.19 -37.39
C ALA A 431 -14.97 29.55 -36.90
N SER A 432 -14.43 28.62 -37.67
CA SER A 432 -13.14 28.01 -37.35
C SER A 432 -12.00 29.03 -37.46
N VAL A 433 -10.98 28.89 -36.59
CA VAL A 433 -9.78 29.74 -36.62
C VAL A 433 -9.12 29.71 -38.00
N ARG A 434 -9.05 28.51 -38.62
CA ARG A 434 -8.54 28.32 -39.98
C ARG A 434 -9.26 29.18 -41.01
N LYS A 435 -10.60 29.19 -40.98
CA LYS A 435 -11.41 29.98 -41.91
C LYS A 435 -11.13 31.48 -41.75
N LEU A 436 -11.13 31.98 -40.52
CA LEU A 436 -10.91 33.40 -40.24
C LEU A 436 -9.53 33.90 -40.73
N ILE A 437 -8.49 33.07 -40.62
CA ILE A 437 -7.13 33.42 -41.06
C ILE A 437 -7.05 33.55 -42.57
N LEU A 438 -7.66 32.59 -43.29
CA LEU A 438 -7.70 32.57 -44.75
C LEU A 438 -8.57 33.71 -45.30
N ASP A 439 -9.75 33.93 -44.71
CA ASP A 439 -10.68 35.00 -45.09
C ASP A 439 -10.07 36.40 -44.88
N GLU A 440 -9.30 36.59 -43.80
CA GLU A 440 -8.60 37.86 -43.52
C GLU A 440 -7.24 37.98 -44.26
N GLY A 441 -6.82 36.95 -45.01
CA GLY A 441 -5.56 36.94 -45.76
C GLY A 441 -4.30 37.08 -44.90
N ILE A 442 -4.35 36.62 -43.64
CA ILE A 442 -3.26 36.79 -42.66
C ILE A 442 -2.11 35.83 -42.95
N LEU A 443 -2.45 34.58 -43.30
CA LEU A 443 -1.51 33.53 -43.72
C LEU A 443 -2.12 32.80 -44.91
N ASN A 444 -1.27 32.26 -45.78
CA ASN A 444 -1.72 31.40 -46.85
C ASN A 444 -1.93 29.94 -46.37
N GLU A 445 -2.55 29.12 -47.20
CA GLU A 445 -2.90 27.74 -46.84
C GLU A 445 -1.68 26.87 -46.52
N LYS A 446 -0.55 27.10 -47.20
CA LYS A 446 0.68 26.34 -46.96
C LYS A 446 1.28 26.68 -45.59
N GLU A 447 1.45 27.97 -45.29
CA GLU A 447 1.92 28.45 -43.99
C GLU A 447 1.02 27.94 -42.86
N LEU A 448 -0.30 28.00 -43.07
CA LEU A 448 -1.26 27.58 -42.07
C LEU A 448 -1.24 26.07 -41.83
N ASN A 449 -0.97 25.25 -42.85
CA ASN A 449 -0.82 23.81 -42.71
C ASN A 449 0.47 23.43 -41.97
N GLU A 450 1.55 24.17 -42.17
CA GLU A 450 2.80 23.98 -41.42
C GLU A 450 2.64 24.38 -39.95
N ILE A 451 2.03 25.54 -39.67
CA ILE A 451 1.87 26.08 -38.32
C ILE A 451 0.81 25.34 -37.49
N LEU A 452 -0.28 24.91 -38.14
CA LEU A 452 -1.36 24.16 -37.48
C LEU A 452 -1.23 22.64 -37.68
N ASP A 453 0.00 22.15 -37.95
CA ASP A 453 0.24 20.71 -37.98
C ASP A 453 -0.05 20.11 -36.59
N PRO A 454 -1.01 19.16 -36.47
CA PRO A 454 -1.46 18.64 -35.19
C PRO A 454 -0.36 17.98 -34.35
N VAL A 455 0.70 17.43 -34.97
CA VAL A 455 1.82 16.79 -34.27
C VAL A 455 2.83 17.85 -33.85
N ALA A 456 3.20 18.77 -34.73
CA ALA A 456 4.14 19.84 -34.43
C ALA A 456 3.62 20.74 -33.28
N MET A 457 2.30 20.95 -33.17
CA MET A 457 1.69 21.69 -32.06
C MET A 457 1.86 21.03 -30.69
N THR A 458 2.39 19.81 -30.65
CA THR A 458 2.65 19.06 -29.41
C THR A 458 4.13 18.98 -29.05
N GLU A 459 5.00 19.66 -29.82
CA GLU A 459 6.46 19.66 -29.66
C GLU A 459 7.03 21.08 -29.75
N PRO A 460 8.21 21.35 -29.15
CA PRO A 460 8.88 22.64 -29.35
C PRO A 460 9.30 22.84 -30.82
N GLY A 461 9.20 24.07 -31.33
CA GLY A 461 9.82 24.44 -32.60
C GLY A 461 8.93 25.08 -33.66
N ILE A 462 7.63 25.25 -33.40
CA ILE A 462 6.78 26.12 -34.23
C ILE A 462 7.13 27.58 -33.89
N LEU A 463 7.97 28.20 -34.73
CA LEU A 463 8.45 29.58 -34.61
C LEU A 463 8.42 30.31 -35.94
#